data_AF-A0A517PYK4-F1
#
_entry.id   AF-A0A517PYK4-F1
#
_cell.length_a   1.000
_cell.length_b   1.000
_cell.length_c   1.000
_cell.angle_alpha   90.00
_cell.angle_beta   90.00
_cell.angle_gamma   90.00
#
_symmetry.space_group_name_H-M   'P 1'
#
loop_
_entity.id
_entity.type
_entity.pdbx_description
1 polymer ?
#
loop_
_entity_poly.entity_id
_entity_poly.type
_entity_poly.pdbx_seq_one_letter_code
_entity_poly.pdbx_strand_id
1 'polypeptide(L)'
;MNKMTDHPASNRSSTFHKNLEAFLQYEFLNQRTFADELGVDYKWMRRLCHRGLERVDRRTQKDLERITDRYGLQISDLWREQTTENFSPIQDQVLIKWTGSKRLQAEEIISRFPQKIETYYEPFVGGGSVLYRLLKSDIKVNRYRCSDTCKPLIGLWRMVKENPRKLVLRYDEMWRKLQKEGASFYQSVRDEFNDSQCPALFFFLLRTCRNGLIRFNQQGNFTAAFHHGRGGMKPDTVRRIILDWSNLLRQYDVRFYWRNYQRIQASEGDLLYLDPPYRISPRFVLYNGPFDFETFFCWLRKQSSDYLLSLNGFSGEEDRRVDVPTDLYDEHLLIDSGSSSLARMNGNAGGDLRDSLYISRK
;
A
#
# COMPACT_ATOMS: atom_id res chain seq x y z
N MET A 1 -12.72 -57.91 0.63
CA MET A 1 -13.58 -56.76 0.25
C MET A 1 -13.19 -55.58 1.12
N ASN A 2 -12.14 -54.84 0.72
CA ASN A 2 -11.76 -53.57 1.34
C ASN A 2 -11.67 -52.57 0.19
N LYS A 3 -12.72 -51.77 0.01
CA LYS A 3 -12.72 -50.67 -0.95
C LYS A 3 -11.70 -49.65 -0.44
N MET A 4 -10.57 -49.55 -1.14
CA MET A 4 -9.77 -48.33 -1.14
C MET A 4 -10.72 -47.19 -1.45
N THR A 5 -10.80 -46.22 -0.55
CA THR A 5 -11.47 -44.95 -0.80
C THR A 5 -10.66 -44.21 -1.85
N ASP A 6 -11.08 -44.32 -3.11
CA ASP A 6 -10.72 -43.41 -4.17
C ASP A 6 -11.16 -41.99 -3.77
N HIS A 7 -10.23 -41.22 -3.20
CA HIS A 7 -10.36 -39.76 -3.22
C HIS A 7 -10.22 -39.29 -4.67
N PRO A 8 -11.07 -38.38 -5.15
CA PRO A 8 -11.13 -38.05 -6.57
C PRO A 8 -9.80 -37.43 -7.02
N ALA A 9 -9.13 -38.07 -7.98
CA ALA A 9 -7.89 -37.63 -8.61
C ALA A 9 -7.93 -36.16 -9.10
N SER A 10 -9.13 -35.64 -9.34
CA SER A 10 -9.45 -34.24 -9.66
C SER A 10 -8.88 -33.20 -8.69
N ASN A 11 -8.80 -33.49 -7.38
CA ASN A 11 -8.33 -32.47 -6.41
C ASN A 11 -6.80 -32.31 -6.44
N ARG A 12 -6.05 -33.42 -6.61
CA ARG A 12 -4.60 -33.42 -6.39
C ARG A 12 -3.83 -32.58 -7.42
N SER A 13 -4.13 -32.75 -8.71
CA SER A 13 -3.50 -31.94 -9.76
C SER A 13 -3.85 -30.44 -9.62
N SER A 14 -5.11 -30.16 -9.23
CA SER A 14 -5.59 -28.81 -8.96
C SER A 14 -4.84 -28.15 -7.80
N THR A 15 -4.66 -28.85 -6.68
CA THR A 15 -3.88 -28.35 -5.53
C THR A 15 -2.44 -28.04 -5.92
N PHE A 16 -1.79 -28.94 -6.67
CA PHE A 16 -0.43 -28.70 -7.17
C PHE A 16 -0.35 -27.44 -8.03
N HIS A 17 -1.28 -27.30 -8.98
CA HIS A 17 -1.35 -26.14 -9.86
C HIS A 17 -1.51 -24.84 -9.06
N LYS A 18 -2.47 -24.79 -8.13
CA LYS A 18 -2.69 -23.63 -7.26
C LYS A 18 -1.45 -23.26 -6.45
N ASN A 19 -0.76 -24.25 -5.89
CA ASN A 19 0.45 -24.02 -5.12
C ASN A 19 1.58 -23.46 -5.98
N LEU A 20 1.76 -24.00 -7.19
CA LEU A 20 2.78 -23.50 -8.13
C LEU A 20 2.48 -22.07 -8.60
N GLU A 21 1.21 -21.75 -8.87
CA GLU A 21 0.80 -20.38 -9.19
C GLU A 21 1.05 -19.41 -8.03
N ALA A 22 0.77 -19.82 -6.79
CA ALA A 22 1.03 -19.01 -5.62
C ALA A 22 2.53 -18.72 -5.44
N PHE A 23 3.43 -19.69 -5.72
CA PHE A 23 4.87 -19.45 -5.71
C PHE A 23 5.32 -18.43 -6.76
N LEU A 24 4.79 -18.53 -7.99
CA LEU A 24 5.04 -17.56 -9.06
C LEU A 24 4.61 -16.15 -8.67
N GLN A 25 3.41 -16.03 -8.10
CA GLN A 25 2.88 -14.75 -7.62
C GLN A 25 3.71 -14.19 -6.47
N TYR A 26 4.06 -15.00 -5.48
CA TYR A 26 4.91 -14.61 -4.35
C TYR A 26 6.27 -14.06 -4.78
N GLU A 27 6.82 -14.60 -5.86
CA GLU A 27 8.08 -14.14 -6.44
C GLU A 27 7.95 -12.98 -7.43
N PHE A 28 6.72 -12.61 -7.79
CA PHE A 28 6.41 -11.66 -8.87
C PHE A 28 7.05 -12.07 -10.21
N LEU A 29 7.08 -13.37 -10.49
CA LEU A 29 7.70 -13.94 -11.66
C LEU A 29 6.66 -14.57 -12.59
N ASN A 30 6.94 -14.49 -13.90
CA ASN A 30 6.26 -15.31 -14.88
C ASN A 30 6.91 -16.71 -14.94
N GLN A 31 6.21 -17.65 -15.60
CA GLN A 31 6.64 -19.05 -15.70
C GLN A 31 8.03 -19.23 -16.30
N ARG A 32 8.42 -18.38 -17.27
CA ARG A 32 9.73 -18.46 -17.92
C ARG A 32 10.84 -18.05 -16.98
N THR A 33 10.74 -16.85 -16.41
CA THR A 33 11.76 -16.35 -15.49
C THR A 33 11.90 -17.22 -14.25
N PHE A 34 10.79 -17.79 -13.76
CA PHE A 34 10.84 -18.75 -12.64
C PHE A 34 11.56 -20.06 -13.03
N ALA A 35 11.31 -20.58 -14.24
CA ALA A 35 12.04 -21.75 -14.73
C ALA A 35 13.54 -21.48 -14.88
N ASP A 36 13.90 -20.32 -15.44
CA ASP A 36 15.28 -19.89 -15.65
C ASP A 36 16.01 -19.75 -14.29
N GLU A 37 15.39 -19.13 -13.29
CA GLU A 37 15.96 -18.98 -11.94
C GLU A 37 16.17 -20.33 -11.22
N LEU A 38 15.32 -21.32 -11.49
CA LEU A 38 15.46 -22.66 -10.94
C LEU A 38 16.39 -23.56 -11.79
N GLY A 39 16.82 -23.09 -12.96
CA GLY A 39 17.60 -23.87 -13.92
C GLY A 39 16.87 -25.10 -14.46
N VAL A 40 15.54 -25.03 -14.58
CA VAL A 40 14.67 -26.13 -15.07
C VAL A 40 14.14 -25.82 -16.47
N ASP A 41 13.73 -26.85 -17.22
CA ASP A 41 13.20 -26.66 -18.57
C ASP A 41 11.89 -25.84 -18.57
N TYR A 42 11.83 -24.80 -19.39
CA TYR A 42 10.64 -23.94 -19.50
C TYR A 42 9.41 -24.69 -20.01
N LYS A 43 9.56 -25.62 -20.97
CA LYS A 43 8.40 -26.38 -21.48
C LYS A 43 7.83 -27.30 -20.40
N TRP A 44 8.67 -27.85 -19.54
CA TRP A 44 8.27 -28.59 -18.35
C TRP A 44 7.53 -27.69 -17.35
N MET A 45 8.11 -26.55 -16.94
CA MET A 45 7.47 -25.60 -16.02
C MET A 45 6.10 -25.13 -16.55
N ARG A 46 6.03 -24.76 -17.84
CA ARG A 46 4.78 -24.34 -18.48
C ARG A 46 3.70 -25.43 -18.44
N ARG A 47 4.08 -26.69 -18.68
CA ARG A 47 3.13 -27.83 -18.62
C ARG A 47 2.58 -28.01 -17.20
N LEU A 48 3.45 -27.93 -16.19
CA LEU A 48 3.05 -27.98 -14.78
C LEU A 48 2.08 -26.86 -14.41
N CYS A 49 2.39 -25.63 -14.83
CA CYS A 49 1.52 -24.48 -14.57
C CYS A 49 0.17 -24.57 -15.31
N HIS A 50 0.03 -25.38 -16.36
CA HIS A 50 -1.23 -25.48 -17.09
C HIS A 50 -2.08 -26.69 -16.69
N ARG A 51 -1.44 -27.82 -16.40
CA ARG A 51 -2.14 -29.11 -16.15
C ARG A 51 -2.08 -29.56 -14.70
N GLY A 52 -1.24 -28.93 -13.89
CA GLY A 52 -0.83 -29.48 -12.60
C GLY A 52 -0.02 -30.76 -12.77
N LEU A 53 0.17 -31.47 -11.66
CA LEU A 53 0.85 -32.76 -11.63
C LEU A 53 0.11 -33.66 -10.63
N GLU A 54 -0.24 -34.88 -11.01
CA GLU A 54 -0.91 -35.81 -10.08
C GLU A 54 0.06 -36.52 -9.15
N ARG A 55 1.22 -36.91 -9.67
CA ARG A 55 2.24 -37.68 -8.96
C ARG A 55 3.64 -37.32 -9.43
N VAL A 56 4.62 -37.59 -8.58
CA VAL A 56 6.04 -37.39 -8.91
C VAL A 56 6.44 -38.30 -10.08
N ASP A 57 7.10 -37.73 -11.08
CA ASP A 57 7.84 -38.47 -12.10
C ASP A 57 9.31 -38.57 -11.70
N ARG A 58 9.86 -39.79 -11.63
CA ARG A 58 11.27 -40.03 -11.28
C ARG A 58 12.25 -39.25 -12.15
N ARG A 59 11.91 -39.00 -13.42
CA ARG A 59 12.76 -38.25 -14.35
C ARG A 59 12.88 -36.77 -14.00
N THR A 60 11.85 -36.19 -13.39
CA THR A 60 11.77 -34.76 -13.06
C THR A 60 11.72 -34.52 -11.56
N GLN A 61 12.03 -35.52 -10.74
CA GLN A 61 12.03 -35.40 -9.29
C GLN A 61 13.01 -34.33 -8.83
N LYS A 62 14.24 -34.33 -9.38
CA LYS A 62 15.25 -33.31 -9.07
C LYS A 62 14.79 -31.88 -9.38
N ASP A 63 13.98 -31.72 -10.42
CA ASP A 63 13.46 -30.39 -10.78
C ASP A 63 12.36 -29.95 -9.80
N LEU A 64 11.56 -30.90 -9.26
CA LEU A 64 10.63 -30.62 -8.17
C LEU A 64 11.35 -30.30 -6.86
N GLU A 65 12.46 -30.99 -6.56
CA GLU A 65 13.31 -30.72 -5.39
C GLU A 65 13.83 -29.28 -5.41
N ARG A 66 14.28 -28.79 -6.57
CA ARG A 66 14.71 -27.38 -6.73
C ARG A 66 13.60 -26.38 -6.42
N ILE A 67 12.34 -26.69 -6.74
CA ILE A 67 11.20 -25.85 -6.36
C ILE A 67 11.07 -25.85 -4.83
N THR A 68 11.05 -27.03 -4.21
CA THR A 68 10.78 -27.14 -2.77
C THR A 68 11.91 -26.62 -1.89
N ASP A 69 13.16 -26.79 -2.30
CA ASP A 69 14.35 -26.32 -1.58
C ASP A 69 14.32 -24.80 -1.40
N ARG A 70 13.84 -24.06 -2.41
CA ARG A 70 13.69 -22.59 -2.36
C ARG A 70 12.77 -22.13 -1.23
N TYR A 71 11.80 -22.96 -0.85
CA TYR A 71 10.78 -22.64 0.16
C TYR A 71 10.95 -23.45 1.45
N GLY A 72 12.00 -24.29 1.56
CA GLY A 72 12.20 -25.17 2.71
C GLY A 72 11.11 -26.24 2.87
N LEU A 73 10.54 -26.70 1.77
CA LEU A 73 9.45 -27.67 1.72
C LEU A 73 9.94 -29.08 1.34
N GLN A 74 9.10 -30.08 1.55
CA GLN A 74 9.26 -31.41 0.97
C GLN A 74 8.45 -31.52 -0.33
N ILE A 75 8.87 -32.39 -1.26
CA ILE A 75 8.13 -32.62 -2.52
C ILE A 75 6.65 -32.93 -2.25
N SER A 76 6.35 -33.74 -1.24
CA SER A 76 4.98 -34.11 -0.87
C SER A 76 4.10 -32.92 -0.49
N ASP A 77 4.68 -31.80 -0.04
CA ASP A 77 3.96 -30.58 0.31
C ASP A 77 3.37 -29.91 -0.93
N LEU A 78 3.90 -30.12 -2.14
CA LEU A 78 3.35 -29.50 -3.35
C LEU A 78 1.86 -29.86 -3.59
N TRP A 79 1.35 -30.92 -2.95
CA TRP A 79 -0.03 -31.39 -3.05
C TRP A 79 -0.91 -31.11 -1.83
N ARG A 80 -0.41 -30.40 -0.81
CA ARG A 80 -1.20 -30.04 0.37
C ARG A 80 -1.87 -28.68 0.17
N GLU A 81 -3.09 -28.52 0.67
CA GLU A 81 -3.86 -27.28 0.48
C GLU A 81 -3.26 -26.09 1.25
N GLN A 82 -2.63 -26.35 2.41
CA GLN A 82 -2.08 -25.33 3.31
C GLN A 82 -0.65 -24.89 2.95
N THR A 83 -0.05 -25.49 1.92
CA THR A 83 1.37 -25.29 1.57
C THR A 83 1.73 -23.84 1.35
N THR A 84 0.79 -23.06 0.81
CA THR A 84 1.03 -21.70 0.37
C THR A 84 0.47 -20.62 1.29
N GLU A 85 -0.08 -20.97 2.46
CA GLU A 85 -0.61 -20.01 3.43
C GLU A 85 0.42 -18.95 3.85
N ASN A 86 1.68 -19.37 4.00
CA ASN A 86 2.79 -18.47 4.36
C ASN A 86 3.31 -17.62 3.19
N PHE A 87 2.86 -17.89 1.97
CA PHE A 87 3.24 -17.16 0.74
C PHE A 87 2.06 -16.34 0.18
N SER A 88 0.85 -16.52 0.71
CA SER A 88 -0.34 -15.76 0.32
C SER A 88 -0.27 -14.29 0.73
N PRO A 89 -0.91 -13.37 -0.01
CA PRO A 89 -0.96 -11.95 0.34
C PRO A 89 -1.53 -11.72 1.75
N ILE A 90 -1.01 -10.72 2.47
CA ILE A 90 -1.60 -10.28 3.74
C ILE A 90 -2.53 -9.11 3.43
N GLN A 91 -3.83 -9.37 3.48
CA GLN A 91 -4.86 -8.39 3.17
C GLN A 91 -5.05 -7.37 4.30
N ASP A 92 -5.65 -6.24 3.93
CA ASP A 92 -6.08 -5.14 4.82
C ASP A 92 -4.94 -4.53 5.65
N GLN A 93 -3.70 -4.64 5.15
CA GLN A 93 -2.52 -4.03 5.73
C GLN A 93 -2.08 -2.80 4.95
N VAL A 94 -1.72 -1.75 5.70
CA VAL A 94 -1.14 -0.55 5.11
C VAL A 94 0.28 -0.83 4.58
N LEU A 95 0.56 -0.31 3.38
CA LEU A 95 1.90 -0.38 2.80
C LEU A 95 2.92 0.44 3.58
N ILE A 96 2.52 1.62 4.07
CA ILE A 96 3.37 2.50 4.87
C ILE A 96 2.51 3.15 5.94
N LYS A 97 3.13 3.47 7.08
CA LYS A 97 2.52 4.39 8.02
C LYS A 97 2.64 5.79 7.43
N TRP A 98 1.52 6.49 7.37
CA TRP A 98 1.46 7.86 6.87
C TRP A 98 0.69 8.73 7.86
N THR A 99 1.24 9.88 8.18
CA THR A 99 0.58 10.83 9.08
C THR A 99 -0.72 11.31 8.44
N GLY A 100 -1.81 11.35 9.21
CA GLY A 100 -3.15 11.70 8.71
C GLY A 100 -3.89 10.56 8.00
N SER A 101 -3.33 9.34 7.97
CA SER A 101 -3.93 8.18 7.32
C SER A 101 -5.39 7.93 7.72
N LYS A 102 -6.28 7.90 6.71
CA LYS A 102 -7.73 7.71 6.84
C LYS A 102 -8.20 6.27 6.96
N ARG A 103 -7.31 5.35 7.36
CA ARG A 103 -7.60 3.91 7.42
C ARG A 103 -8.86 3.57 8.24
N LEU A 104 -9.07 4.27 9.36
CA LEU A 104 -10.24 4.02 10.22
C LEU A 104 -11.53 4.58 9.60
N GLN A 105 -11.45 5.72 8.92
CA GLN A 105 -12.61 6.39 8.32
C GLN A 105 -12.90 5.93 6.89
N ALA A 106 -11.97 5.21 6.24
CA ALA A 106 -12.03 4.91 4.81
C ALA A 106 -13.35 4.25 4.42
N GLU A 107 -13.87 3.34 5.26
CA GLU A 107 -15.15 2.69 4.98
C GLU A 107 -16.33 3.66 4.99
N GLU A 108 -16.41 4.50 6.02
CA GLU A 108 -17.48 5.49 6.10
C GLU A 108 -17.38 6.50 4.96
N ILE A 109 -16.17 6.95 4.62
CA ILE A 109 -15.91 7.86 3.49
C ILE A 109 -16.40 7.23 2.17
N ILE A 110 -15.96 6.00 1.84
CA ILE A 110 -16.35 5.38 0.57
C ILE A 110 -17.85 5.05 0.52
N SER A 111 -18.51 4.85 1.66
CA SER A 111 -19.97 4.63 1.70
C SER A 111 -20.77 5.83 1.20
N ARG A 112 -20.14 7.01 1.12
CA ARG A 112 -20.73 8.24 0.59
C ARG A 112 -20.41 8.46 -0.88
N PHE A 113 -19.50 7.68 -1.49
CA PHE A 113 -19.17 7.82 -2.90
C PHE A 113 -20.34 7.38 -3.79
N PRO A 114 -20.50 7.96 -4.99
CA PRO A 114 -21.44 7.45 -5.98
C PRO A 114 -21.06 6.03 -6.42
N GLN A 115 -22.06 5.24 -6.82
CA GLN A 115 -21.87 3.83 -7.22
C GLN A 115 -21.13 3.67 -8.56
N LYS A 116 -21.05 4.74 -9.35
CA LYS A 116 -20.32 4.81 -10.62
C LYS A 116 -19.51 6.09 -10.65
N ILE A 117 -18.22 5.95 -10.98
CA ILE A 117 -17.26 7.06 -11.09
C ILE A 117 -16.52 6.90 -12.40
N GLU A 118 -16.49 7.94 -13.23
CA GLU A 118 -15.68 7.93 -14.45
C GLU A 118 -14.20 8.01 -14.09
N THR A 119 -13.80 9.08 -13.39
CA THR A 119 -12.43 9.21 -12.87
C THR A 119 -12.44 9.54 -11.38
N TYR A 120 -11.85 8.64 -10.58
CA TYR A 120 -11.53 8.93 -9.20
C TYR A 120 -10.20 9.67 -9.11
N TYR A 121 -10.21 10.83 -8.46
CA TYR A 121 -9.05 11.65 -8.19
C TYR A 121 -8.76 11.71 -6.68
N GLU A 122 -7.52 11.40 -6.31
CA GLU A 122 -7.02 11.55 -4.93
C GLU A 122 -5.69 12.33 -4.95
N PRO A 123 -5.73 13.68 -4.95
CA PRO A 123 -4.54 14.51 -5.12
C PRO A 123 -3.62 14.61 -3.90
N PHE A 124 -4.00 13.98 -2.79
CA PHE A 124 -3.25 13.92 -1.55
C PHE A 124 -3.15 12.46 -1.07
N VAL A 125 -2.75 11.56 -1.97
CA VAL A 125 -2.90 10.11 -1.75
C VAL A 125 -2.21 9.60 -0.49
N GLY A 126 -1.08 10.19 -0.09
CA GLY A 126 -0.36 9.77 1.10
C GLY A 126 -0.18 8.25 1.18
N GLY A 127 -0.67 7.64 2.27
CA GLY A 127 -0.66 6.19 2.50
C GLY A 127 -1.71 5.38 1.73
N GLY A 128 -2.58 6.01 0.95
CA GLY A 128 -3.52 5.38 0.01
C GLY A 128 -4.66 4.60 0.67
N SER A 129 -5.04 4.92 1.91
CA SER A 129 -6.03 4.12 2.66
C SER A 129 -7.44 4.17 2.04
N VAL A 130 -7.85 5.33 1.52
CA VAL A 130 -9.15 5.46 0.83
C VAL A 130 -9.10 4.78 -0.53
N LEU A 131 -8.04 4.99 -1.32
CA LEU A 131 -7.77 4.22 -2.54
C LEU A 131 -7.86 2.71 -2.30
N TYR A 132 -7.18 2.18 -1.29
CA TYR A 132 -7.18 0.75 -0.98
C TYR A 132 -8.58 0.23 -0.75
N ARG A 133 -9.37 0.96 0.05
CA ARG A 133 -10.72 0.55 0.38
C ARG A 133 -11.64 0.63 -0.83
N LEU A 134 -11.50 1.67 -1.65
CA LEU A 134 -12.25 1.84 -2.90
C LEU A 134 -11.95 0.69 -3.89
N LEU A 135 -10.68 0.30 -4.06
CA LEU A 135 -10.28 -0.80 -4.94
C LEU A 135 -10.85 -2.16 -4.51
N LYS A 136 -11.23 -2.33 -3.24
CA LYS A 136 -11.87 -3.54 -2.70
C LYS A 136 -13.40 -3.43 -2.57
N SER A 137 -13.99 -2.32 -3.00
CA SER A 137 -15.43 -2.09 -2.94
C SER A 137 -16.12 -2.53 -4.24
N ASP A 138 -17.45 -2.60 -4.20
CA ASP A 138 -18.28 -2.87 -5.38
C ASP A 138 -18.56 -1.62 -6.24
N ILE A 139 -17.98 -0.47 -5.88
CA ILE A 139 -18.13 0.78 -6.63
C ILE A 139 -17.41 0.67 -7.98
N LYS A 140 -18.13 0.98 -9.05
CA LYS A 140 -17.58 0.91 -10.41
C LYS A 140 -16.80 2.18 -10.72
N VAL A 141 -15.49 2.05 -10.87
CA VAL A 141 -14.61 3.17 -11.23
C VAL A 141 -13.84 2.83 -12.50
N ASN A 142 -13.94 3.67 -13.53
CA ASN A 142 -13.24 3.41 -14.79
C ASN A 142 -11.75 3.75 -14.68
N ARG A 143 -11.40 4.86 -14.02
CA ARG A 143 -10.02 5.36 -13.94
C ARG A 143 -9.68 5.88 -12.55
N TYR A 144 -8.51 5.51 -12.03
CA TYR A 144 -8.01 6.00 -10.75
C TYR A 144 -6.78 6.88 -10.99
N ARG A 145 -6.78 8.10 -10.46
CA ARG A 145 -5.77 9.13 -10.70
C ARG A 145 -5.33 9.72 -9.36
N CYS A 146 -4.28 9.14 -8.80
CA CYS A 146 -3.74 9.54 -7.51
C CYS A 146 -2.53 10.45 -7.70
N SER A 147 -2.40 11.48 -6.89
CA SER A 147 -1.19 12.31 -6.87
C SER A 147 -0.80 12.73 -5.47
N ASP A 148 0.43 13.19 -5.37
CA ASP A 148 1.01 13.80 -4.18
C ASP A 148 2.17 14.70 -4.65
N THR A 149 2.56 15.62 -3.78
CA THR A 149 3.71 16.51 -3.98
C THR A 149 5.00 15.89 -3.43
N CYS A 150 4.92 14.86 -2.60
CA CYS A 150 6.06 14.03 -2.17
C CYS A 150 6.54 13.12 -3.32
N LYS A 151 7.58 13.55 -4.04
CA LYS A 151 8.18 12.80 -5.17
C LYS A 151 8.59 11.36 -4.80
N PRO A 152 9.31 11.11 -3.69
CA PRO A 152 9.69 9.76 -3.29
C PRO A 152 8.50 8.84 -3.02
N LEU A 153 7.42 9.37 -2.44
CA LEU A 153 6.18 8.63 -2.21
C LEU A 153 5.55 8.17 -3.53
N ILE A 154 5.43 9.06 -4.50
CA ILE A 154 4.88 8.71 -5.81
C ILE A 154 5.77 7.69 -6.53
N GLY A 155 7.09 7.84 -6.43
CA GLY A 155 8.03 6.85 -6.93
C GLY A 155 7.84 5.48 -6.28
N LEU A 156 7.54 5.45 -4.98
CA LEU A 156 7.27 4.21 -4.24
C LEU A 156 5.98 3.54 -4.74
N TRP A 157 4.89 4.29 -4.87
CA TRP A 157 3.63 3.75 -5.41
C TRP A 157 3.79 3.17 -6.82
N ARG A 158 4.54 3.84 -7.69
CA ARG A 158 4.90 3.32 -9.02
C ARG A 158 5.71 2.03 -8.92
N MET A 159 6.72 1.97 -8.05
CA MET A 159 7.48 0.74 -7.83
C MET A 159 6.61 -0.42 -7.34
N VAL A 160 5.64 -0.19 -6.46
CA VAL A 160 4.72 -1.23 -5.97
C VAL A 160 3.88 -1.80 -7.11
N LYS A 161 3.40 -0.94 -8.03
CA LYS A 161 2.62 -1.38 -9.18
C LYS A 161 3.48 -2.07 -10.26
N GLU A 162 4.57 -1.42 -10.66
CA GLU A 162 5.32 -1.74 -11.88
C GLU A 162 6.52 -2.66 -11.62
N ASN A 163 7.19 -2.51 -10.48
CA ASN A 163 8.43 -3.21 -10.15
C ASN A 163 8.47 -3.75 -8.70
N PRO A 164 7.42 -4.46 -8.23
CA PRO A 164 7.30 -4.87 -6.83
C PRO A 164 8.45 -5.78 -6.38
N ARG A 165 8.91 -6.67 -7.27
CA ARG A 165 10.03 -7.57 -7.01
C ARG A 165 11.30 -6.81 -6.64
N LYS A 166 11.62 -5.76 -7.42
CA LYS A 166 12.81 -4.93 -7.20
C LYS A 166 12.73 -4.24 -5.83
N LEU A 167 11.55 -3.76 -5.44
CA LEU A 167 11.34 -3.15 -4.13
C LEU A 167 11.56 -4.15 -3.00
N VAL A 168 10.99 -5.36 -3.11
CA VAL A 168 11.11 -6.41 -2.09
C VAL A 168 12.55 -6.88 -1.94
N LEU A 169 13.26 -7.16 -3.03
CA LEU A 169 14.66 -7.62 -2.98
C LEU A 169 15.57 -6.55 -2.39
N ARG A 170 15.39 -5.28 -2.79
CA ARG A 170 16.18 -4.17 -2.25
C ARG A 170 15.88 -3.94 -0.76
N TYR A 171 14.62 -4.11 -0.34
CA TYR A 171 14.26 -4.06 1.08
C TYR A 171 14.89 -5.20 1.87
N ASP A 172 14.84 -6.45 1.38
CA ASP A 172 15.46 -7.62 2.04
C ASP A 172 16.98 -7.41 2.24
N GLU A 173 17.68 -7.00 1.18
CA GLU A 173 19.12 -6.71 1.23
C GLU A 173 19.46 -5.68 2.33
N MET A 174 18.75 -4.53 2.34
CA MET A 174 18.96 -3.48 3.34
C MET A 174 18.54 -3.94 4.74
N TRP A 175 17.46 -4.70 4.88
CA TRP A 175 17.01 -5.24 6.15
C TRP A 175 18.05 -6.17 6.78
N ARG A 176 18.68 -7.04 5.98
CA ARG A 176 19.77 -7.92 6.44
C ARG A 176 21.01 -7.15 6.86
N LYS A 177 21.40 -6.12 6.11
CA LYS A 177 22.52 -5.23 6.49
C LYS A 177 22.20 -4.48 7.79
N LEU A 178 20.98 -3.96 7.93
CA LEU A 178 20.51 -3.33 9.16
C LEU A 178 20.62 -4.27 10.37
N GLN A 179 20.28 -5.57 10.23
CA GLN A 179 20.41 -6.50 11.35
C GLN A 179 21.87 -6.72 11.77
N LYS A 180 22.84 -6.55 10.87
CA LYS A 180 24.27 -6.76 11.14
C LYS A 180 24.95 -5.49 11.65
N GLU A 181 24.64 -4.35 11.04
CA GLU A 181 25.36 -3.08 11.21
C GLU A 181 24.59 -2.09 12.11
N GLY A 182 23.28 -2.26 12.26
CA GLY A 182 22.46 -1.44 13.15
C GLY A 182 22.33 0.02 12.71
N ALA A 183 22.42 0.93 13.68
CA ALA A 183 22.07 2.33 13.48
C ALA A 183 22.98 3.08 12.50
N SER A 184 24.24 2.65 12.33
CA SER A 184 25.18 3.26 11.36
C SER A 184 24.72 3.02 9.92
N PHE A 185 24.26 1.81 9.61
CA PHE A 185 23.70 1.49 8.29
C PHE A 185 22.39 2.25 8.02
N TYR A 186 21.55 2.42 9.03
CA TYR A 186 20.37 3.29 8.87
C TYR A 186 20.76 4.73 8.49
N GLN A 187 21.79 5.28 9.14
CA GLN A 187 22.27 6.64 8.87
C GLN A 187 22.83 6.76 7.45
N SER A 188 23.64 5.81 6.99
CA SER A 188 24.17 5.84 5.62
C SER A 188 23.06 5.74 4.57
N VAL A 189 22.04 4.90 4.78
CA VAL A 189 20.87 4.82 3.88
C VAL A 189 20.06 6.13 3.90
N ARG A 190 19.96 6.80 5.06
CA ARG A 190 19.28 8.09 5.17
C ARG A 190 20.03 9.18 4.39
N ASP A 191 21.35 9.20 4.49
CA ASP A 191 22.18 10.18 3.78
C ASP A 191 22.11 9.93 2.26
N GLU A 192 22.24 8.67 1.81
CA GLU A 192 22.04 8.29 0.41
C GLU A 192 20.64 8.64 -0.10
N PHE A 193 19.61 8.48 0.73
CA PHE A 193 18.25 8.89 0.38
C PHE A 193 18.13 10.40 0.22
N ASN A 194 18.74 11.19 1.10
CA ASN A 194 18.69 12.64 1.02
C ASN A 194 19.31 13.14 -0.28
N ASP A 195 20.39 12.50 -0.74
CA ASP A 195 21.06 12.82 -2.01
C ASP A 195 20.28 12.33 -3.25
N SER A 196 19.80 11.08 -3.22
CA SER A 196 19.24 10.41 -4.41
C SER A 196 17.73 10.54 -4.56
N GLN A 197 17.01 10.77 -3.46
CA GLN A 197 15.55 10.68 -3.35
C GLN A 197 14.99 9.32 -3.84
N CYS A 198 15.81 8.26 -3.75
CA CYS A 198 15.46 6.93 -4.26
C CYS A 198 14.27 6.31 -3.49
N PRO A 199 13.17 5.90 -4.17
CA PRO A 199 11.99 5.39 -3.49
C PRO A 199 12.19 4.10 -2.69
N ALA A 200 13.13 3.24 -3.10
CA ALA A 200 13.44 2.01 -2.36
C ALA A 200 14.10 2.32 -1.00
N LEU A 201 15.02 3.30 -0.97
CA LEU A 201 15.63 3.79 0.27
C LEU A 201 14.56 4.44 1.15
N PHE A 202 13.69 5.26 0.55
CA PHE A 202 12.57 5.88 1.26
C PHE A 202 11.68 4.85 1.95
N PHE A 203 11.29 3.80 1.24
CA PHE A 203 10.47 2.73 1.80
C PHE A 203 11.15 2.03 2.98
N PHE A 204 12.44 1.72 2.87
CA PHE A 204 13.19 1.15 3.98
C PHE A 204 13.22 2.08 5.19
N LEU A 205 13.47 3.37 4.99
CA LEU A 205 13.46 4.37 6.06
C LEU A 205 12.09 4.44 6.73
N LEU A 206 10.98 4.47 5.97
CA LEU A 206 9.62 4.48 6.52
C LEU A 206 9.29 3.22 7.35
N ARG A 207 9.88 2.08 7.02
CA ARG A 207 9.70 0.81 7.75
C ARG A 207 10.58 0.67 8.99
N THR A 208 11.59 1.51 9.15
CA THR A 208 12.63 1.38 10.19
C THR A 208 12.82 2.64 11.05
N CYS A 209 12.22 3.77 10.66
CA CYS A 209 12.26 5.00 11.44
C CYS A 209 11.37 4.93 12.69
N ARG A 210 11.71 5.74 13.69
CA ARG A 210 10.97 5.84 14.95
C ARG A 210 9.50 6.21 14.68
N ASN A 211 8.60 5.37 15.21
CA ASN A 211 7.15 5.51 15.09
C ASN A 211 6.57 5.52 13.66
N GLY A 212 7.39 5.31 12.61
CA GLY A 212 6.94 5.47 11.22
C GLY A 212 6.59 6.92 10.87
N LEU A 213 7.17 7.89 11.57
CA LEU A 213 6.91 9.31 11.34
C LEU A 213 7.75 9.83 10.18
N ILE A 214 7.09 10.62 9.33
CA ILE A 214 7.69 11.23 8.15
C ILE A 214 8.02 12.66 8.50
N ARG A 215 9.31 12.99 8.45
CA ARG A 215 9.81 14.31 8.80
C ARG A 215 10.87 14.73 7.80
N PHE A 216 10.64 15.89 7.21
CA PHE A 216 11.59 16.58 6.35
C PHE A 216 11.97 17.91 6.99
N ASN A 217 13.19 18.37 6.80
CA ASN A 217 13.57 19.74 7.16
C ASN A 217 13.22 20.72 6.02
N GLN A 218 13.48 22.01 6.22
CA GLN A 218 13.22 23.04 5.22
C GLN A 218 14.04 22.87 3.93
N GLN A 219 15.15 22.13 3.99
CA GLN A 219 15.98 21.79 2.84
C GLN A 219 15.45 20.55 2.06
N GLY A 220 14.36 19.92 2.53
CA GLY A 220 13.80 18.72 1.90
C GLY A 220 14.50 17.41 2.28
N ASN A 221 15.39 17.43 3.26
CA ASN A 221 16.08 16.23 3.76
C ASN A 221 15.24 15.52 4.82
N PHE A 222 15.17 14.20 4.72
CA PHE A 222 14.52 13.35 5.71
C PHE A 222 15.33 13.29 7.01
N THR A 223 14.67 13.54 8.14
CA THR A 223 15.31 13.72 9.45
C THR A 223 14.84 12.74 10.52
N ALA A 224 13.92 11.82 10.21
CA ALA A 224 13.45 10.87 11.22
C ALA A 224 14.61 10.01 11.74
N ALA A 225 14.60 9.76 13.05
CA ALA A 225 15.61 8.95 13.71
C ALA A 225 15.33 7.45 13.56
N PHE A 226 16.38 6.64 13.67
CA PHE A 226 16.25 5.17 13.72
C PHE A 226 15.41 4.72 14.92
N HIS A 227 14.60 3.67 14.73
CA HIS A 227 13.88 3.05 15.84
C HIS A 227 14.77 2.06 16.59
N HIS A 228 15.40 2.52 17.68
CA HIS A 228 16.11 1.64 18.59
C HIS A 228 15.16 0.55 19.14
N GLY A 229 15.60 -0.71 19.12
CA GLY A 229 14.81 -1.86 19.62
C GLY A 229 13.80 -2.46 18.63
N ARG A 230 13.67 -1.96 17.40
CA ARG A 230 12.87 -2.60 16.34
C ARG A 230 13.63 -2.61 15.02
N GLY A 231 14.06 -3.80 14.57
CA GLY A 231 14.83 -3.98 13.33
C GLY A 231 14.03 -3.84 12.02
N GLY A 232 12.85 -3.23 12.03
CA GLY A 232 11.93 -3.18 10.89
C GLY A 232 11.10 -4.46 10.72
N MET A 233 10.12 -4.42 9.81
CA MET A 233 9.25 -5.56 9.50
C MET A 233 10.03 -6.64 8.73
N LYS A 234 9.80 -7.93 9.03
CA LYS A 234 10.49 -9.03 8.34
C LYS A 234 10.24 -8.98 6.81
N PRO A 235 11.26 -9.30 5.98
CA PRO A 235 11.15 -9.24 4.52
C PRO A 235 9.98 -10.05 3.95
N ASP A 236 9.70 -11.26 4.45
CA ASP A 236 8.58 -12.08 3.97
C ASP A 236 7.22 -11.43 4.25
N THR A 237 7.04 -10.82 5.42
CA THR A 237 5.83 -10.05 5.74
C THR A 237 5.67 -8.86 4.80
N VAL A 238 6.76 -8.12 4.55
CA VAL A 238 6.77 -6.98 3.62
C VAL A 238 6.41 -7.42 2.20
N ARG A 239 6.98 -8.53 1.74
CA ARG A 239 6.68 -9.10 0.43
C ARG A 239 5.21 -9.41 0.26
N ARG A 240 4.58 -10.06 1.25
CA ARG A 240 3.16 -10.43 1.20
C ARG A 240 2.22 -9.22 1.23
N ILE A 241 2.60 -8.14 1.93
CA ILE A 241 1.86 -6.87 1.89
C ILE A 241 2.01 -6.22 0.51
N ILE A 242 3.23 -6.16 -0.03
CA ILE A 242 3.46 -5.61 -1.38
C ILE A 242 2.72 -6.43 -2.44
N LEU A 243 2.62 -7.75 -2.27
CA LEU A 243 1.89 -8.63 -3.16
C LEU A 243 0.40 -8.27 -3.23
N ASP A 244 -0.24 -8.08 -2.08
CA ASP A 244 -1.65 -7.66 -2.00
C ASP A 244 -1.89 -6.34 -2.76
N TRP A 245 -1.11 -5.32 -2.41
CA TRP A 245 -1.18 -4.01 -3.06
C TRP A 245 -0.88 -4.07 -4.56
N SER A 246 0.15 -4.80 -4.96
CA SER A 246 0.54 -4.90 -6.37
C SER A 246 -0.52 -5.61 -7.21
N ASN A 247 -1.15 -6.64 -6.66
CA ASN A 247 -2.25 -7.34 -7.33
C ASN A 247 -3.44 -6.41 -7.55
N LEU A 248 -3.89 -5.71 -6.49
CA LEU A 248 -4.97 -4.72 -6.61
C LEU A 248 -4.62 -3.61 -7.62
N LEU A 249 -3.47 -2.97 -7.48
CA LEU A 249 -3.10 -1.84 -8.34
C LEU A 249 -2.93 -2.22 -9.82
N ARG A 250 -2.63 -3.49 -10.14
CA ARG A 250 -2.52 -3.99 -11.52
C ARG A 250 -3.85 -4.45 -12.10
N GLN A 251 -4.83 -4.79 -11.27
CA GLN A 251 -6.17 -5.17 -11.70
C GLN A 251 -6.96 -3.98 -12.28
N TYR A 252 -6.66 -2.77 -11.84
CA TYR A 252 -7.37 -1.55 -12.23
C TYR A 252 -6.48 -0.53 -12.97
N ASP A 253 -7.07 0.42 -13.70
CA ASP A 253 -6.35 1.55 -14.32
C ASP A 253 -5.98 2.63 -13.29
N VAL A 254 -5.05 2.28 -12.39
CA VAL A 254 -4.49 3.20 -11.39
C VAL A 254 -3.23 3.88 -11.88
N ARG A 255 -3.19 5.22 -11.84
CA ARG A 255 -1.99 5.99 -12.20
C ARG A 255 -1.61 6.96 -11.10
N PHE A 256 -0.32 6.99 -10.79
CA PHE A 256 0.27 7.87 -9.77
C PHE A 256 1.07 9.00 -10.42
N TYR A 257 0.81 10.24 -9.99
CA TYR A 257 1.46 11.44 -10.53
C TYR A 257 2.13 12.26 -9.43
N TRP A 258 3.36 12.69 -9.69
CA TRP A 258 4.02 13.68 -8.85
C TRP A 258 3.60 15.06 -9.36
N ARG A 259 2.56 15.62 -8.76
CA ARG A 259 1.99 16.91 -9.16
C ARG A 259 1.14 17.49 -8.02
N ASN A 260 0.95 18.81 -8.08
CA ASN A 260 0.03 19.53 -7.22
C ASN A 260 -1.43 19.35 -7.67
N TYR A 261 -2.38 19.41 -6.72
CA TYR A 261 -3.82 19.33 -6.94
C TYR A 261 -4.33 20.34 -7.99
N GLN A 262 -3.71 21.53 -8.09
CA GLN A 262 -4.09 22.59 -9.04
C GLN A 262 -4.01 22.16 -10.51
N ARG A 263 -3.33 21.04 -10.82
CA ARG A 263 -3.24 20.47 -12.17
C ARG A 263 -4.41 19.55 -12.53
N ILE A 264 -5.39 19.42 -11.63
CA ILE A 264 -6.60 18.62 -11.84
C ILE A 264 -7.74 19.55 -12.22
N GLN A 265 -8.48 19.12 -13.24
CA GLN A 265 -9.75 19.68 -13.67
C GLN A 265 -10.71 18.50 -13.79
N ALA A 266 -11.48 18.28 -12.73
CA ALA A 266 -12.47 17.21 -12.69
C ALA A 266 -13.78 17.68 -13.33
N SER A 267 -14.38 16.80 -14.11
CA SER A 267 -15.62 17.07 -14.86
C SER A 267 -16.79 16.27 -14.30
N GLU A 268 -17.99 16.51 -14.84
CA GLU A 268 -19.18 15.74 -14.48
C GLU A 268 -18.92 14.23 -14.58
N GLY A 269 -19.39 13.47 -13.57
CA GLY A 269 -19.18 12.04 -13.44
C GLY A 269 -17.82 11.61 -12.84
N ASP A 270 -16.87 12.53 -12.68
CA ASP A 270 -15.67 12.28 -11.88
C ASP A 270 -15.97 12.42 -10.36
N LEU A 271 -15.03 11.96 -9.53
CA LEU A 271 -15.08 12.15 -8.07
C LEU A 271 -13.71 12.61 -7.55
N LEU A 272 -13.68 13.66 -6.73
CA LEU A 272 -12.50 14.09 -5.98
C LEU A 272 -12.61 13.67 -4.51
N TYR A 273 -11.65 12.91 -4.02
CA TYR A 273 -11.44 12.75 -2.58
C TYR A 273 -10.22 13.56 -2.14
N LEU A 274 -10.45 14.54 -1.26
CA LEU A 274 -9.50 15.58 -0.89
C LEU A 274 -9.16 15.46 0.60
N ASP A 275 -7.89 15.19 0.91
CA ASP A 275 -7.37 15.13 2.28
C ASP A 275 -6.08 15.96 2.38
N PRO A 276 -6.17 17.30 2.23
CA PRO A 276 -5.00 18.15 2.23
C PRO A 276 -4.30 18.16 3.60
N PRO A 277 -3.02 18.55 3.66
CA PRO A 277 -2.34 18.77 4.93
C PRO A 277 -3.14 19.73 5.82
N TYR A 278 -3.42 19.31 7.05
CA TYR A 278 -4.09 20.16 8.02
C TYR A 278 -3.18 21.30 8.48
N ARG A 279 -3.76 22.33 9.12
CA ARG A 279 -2.97 23.32 9.87
C ARG A 279 -2.21 22.59 10.97
N ILE A 280 -0.94 22.30 10.72
CA ILE A 280 -0.03 21.81 11.74
C ILE A 280 0.61 23.05 12.37
N SER A 281 0.77 23.00 13.70
CA SER A 281 1.58 23.95 14.45
C SER A 281 2.84 24.35 13.66
N PRO A 282 3.24 25.65 13.65
CA PRO A 282 4.37 26.16 12.87
C PRO A 282 5.72 25.45 13.12
N ARG A 283 5.80 24.58 14.14
CA ARG A 283 6.98 23.77 14.48
C ARG A 283 7.10 22.46 13.69
N PHE A 284 6.08 22.06 12.93
CA PHE A 284 6.08 20.82 12.16
C PHE A 284 5.79 21.13 10.69
N VAL A 285 6.85 21.33 9.92
CA VAL A 285 6.77 21.32 8.47
C VAL A 285 6.64 19.86 8.04
N LEU A 286 5.58 19.51 7.30
CA LEU A 286 5.55 18.24 6.56
C LEU A 286 6.56 18.32 5.40
N TYR A 287 6.40 17.53 4.34
CA TYR A 287 7.15 17.73 3.10
C TYR A 287 6.69 18.97 2.31
N ASN A 288 5.60 19.61 2.73
CA ASN A 288 5.10 20.86 2.17
C ASN A 288 5.14 21.95 3.24
N GLY A 289 5.46 23.19 2.82
CA GLY A 289 5.32 24.38 3.64
C GLY A 289 3.87 24.65 4.09
N PRO A 290 3.55 25.85 4.59
CA PRO A 290 2.18 26.18 5.00
C PRO A 290 1.20 25.93 3.83
N PHE A 291 0.13 25.20 4.08
CA PHE A 291 -0.90 24.93 3.08
C PHE A 291 -1.84 26.13 2.95
N ASP A 292 -1.94 26.67 1.74
CA ASP A 292 -2.79 27.82 1.42
C ASP A 292 -4.22 27.36 1.10
N PHE A 293 -5.11 27.48 2.09
CA PHE A 293 -6.51 27.12 1.98
C PHE A 293 -7.30 28.08 1.09
N GLU A 294 -6.94 29.36 0.99
CA GLU A 294 -7.62 30.33 0.13
C GLU A 294 -7.45 29.94 -1.34
N THR A 295 -6.21 29.67 -1.74
CA THR A 295 -5.90 29.18 -3.09
C THR A 295 -6.58 27.83 -3.36
N PHE A 296 -6.61 26.93 -2.37
CA PHE A 296 -7.26 25.63 -2.49
C PHE A 296 -8.78 25.76 -2.71
N PHE A 297 -9.46 26.59 -1.91
CA PHE A 297 -10.90 26.84 -2.06
C PHE A 297 -11.24 27.53 -3.37
N CYS A 298 -10.42 28.48 -3.83
CA CYS A 298 -10.58 29.09 -5.16
C CYS A 298 -10.45 28.08 -6.31
N TRP A 299 -9.58 27.09 -6.17
CA TRP A 299 -9.47 25.98 -7.12
C TRP A 299 -10.67 25.02 -7.03
N LEU A 300 -11.13 24.72 -5.81
CA LEU A 300 -12.24 23.79 -5.56
C LEU A 300 -13.55 24.31 -6.17
N ARG A 301 -13.82 25.63 -6.07
CA ARG A 301 -14.97 26.28 -6.72
C ARG A 301 -15.05 26.03 -8.23
N LYS A 302 -13.90 25.84 -8.89
CA LYS A 302 -13.81 25.66 -10.35
C LYS A 302 -14.03 24.21 -10.80
N GLN A 303 -14.15 23.25 -9.88
CA GLN A 303 -14.38 21.85 -10.24
C GLN A 303 -15.85 21.62 -10.56
N SER A 304 -16.16 20.83 -11.58
CA SER A 304 -17.54 20.51 -11.97
C SER A 304 -17.97 19.10 -11.54
N SER A 305 -17.17 18.42 -10.71
CA SER A 305 -17.41 17.06 -10.24
C SER A 305 -17.94 17.02 -8.80
N ASP A 306 -18.46 15.87 -8.39
CA ASP A 306 -18.63 15.53 -6.98
C ASP A 306 -17.29 15.61 -6.25
N TYR A 307 -17.31 15.99 -4.98
CA TYR A 307 -16.14 15.88 -4.12
C TYR A 307 -16.47 15.64 -2.65
N LEU A 308 -15.49 15.05 -1.97
CA LEU A 308 -15.47 14.89 -0.53
C LEU A 308 -14.16 15.47 0.00
N LEU A 309 -14.27 16.35 1.00
CA LEU A 309 -13.14 17.03 1.62
C LEU A 309 -13.06 16.66 3.10
N SER A 310 -11.99 15.98 3.49
CA SER A 310 -11.67 15.66 4.89
C SER A 310 -10.76 16.72 5.48
N LEU A 311 -11.14 17.26 6.63
CA LEU A 311 -10.38 18.23 7.42
C LEU A 311 -10.47 17.91 8.92
N ASN A 312 -9.64 18.57 9.72
CA ASN A 312 -9.76 18.49 11.18
C ASN A 312 -11.19 18.86 11.65
N GLY A 313 -11.71 18.12 12.63
CA GLY A 313 -12.90 18.49 13.38
C GLY A 313 -12.53 18.83 14.83
N PHE A 314 -12.96 17.98 15.76
CA PHE A 314 -12.85 18.20 17.20
C PHE A 314 -11.79 17.30 17.85
N SER A 315 -11.18 17.77 18.95
CA SER A 315 -10.43 16.95 19.92
C SER A 315 -11.13 17.00 21.27
N GLY A 316 -11.97 16.03 21.60
CA GLY A 316 -12.92 16.21 22.70
C GLY A 316 -13.77 17.46 22.45
N GLU A 317 -13.63 18.48 23.31
CA GLU A 317 -14.32 19.78 23.20
C GLU A 317 -13.54 20.85 22.40
N GLU A 318 -12.27 20.62 22.08
CA GLU A 318 -11.46 21.58 21.32
C GLU A 318 -11.88 21.60 19.84
N ASP A 319 -12.38 22.73 19.35
CA ASP A 319 -12.67 22.95 17.92
C ASP A 319 -11.37 23.27 17.16
N ARG A 320 -11.01 22.41 16.20
CA ARG A 320 -9.82 22.56 15.34
C ARG A 320 -10.18 22.67 13.86
N ARG A 321 -11.46 22.95 13.57
CA ARG A 321 -11.95 23.08 12.19
C ARG A 321 -11.26 24.25 11.48
N VAL A 322 -11.11 24.09 10.18
CA VAL A 322 -10.82 25.19 9.27
C VAL A 322 -12.15 25.80 8.86
N ASP A 323 -12.18 27.12 8.72
CA ASP A 323 -13.37 27.80 8.20
C ASP A 323 -13.51 27.48 6.71
N VAL A 324 -14.43 26.55 6.39
CA VAL A 324 -14.72 26.14 5.02
C VAL A 324 -15.91 26.99 4.54
N PRO A 325 -15.76 27.75 3.44
CA PRO A 325 -16.85 28.52 2.87
C PRO A 325 -18.11 27.68 2.63
N THR A 326 -19.27 28.18 3.06
CA THR A 326 -20.54 27.44 3.01
C THR A 326 -21.03 27.16 1.60
N ASP A 327 -20.52 27.86 0.59
CA ASP A 327 -20.80 27.60 -0.82
C ASP A 327 -20.06 26.38 -1.39
N LEU A 328 -19.17 25.76 -0.61
CA LEU A 328 -18.34 24.62 -1.01
C LEU A 328 -18.86 23.26 -0.52
N TYR A 329 -20.06 23.17 0.04
CA TYR A 329 -20.59 21.88 0.43
C TYR A 329 -22.10 21.92 0.57
N ASP A 330 -22.72 20.76 0.33
CA ASP A 330 -24.14 20.52 0.54
C ASP A 330 -24.37 19.86 1.90
N GLU A 331 -23.39 19.05 2.35
CA GLU A 331 -23.45 18.32 3.62
C GLU A 331 -22.13 18.46 4.39
N HIS A 332 -22.23 18.57 5.72
CA HIS A 332 -21.09 18.52 6.65
C HIS A 332 -21.36 17.47 7.73
N LEU A 333 -20.47 16.50 7.83
CA LEU A 333 -20.54 15.39 8.78
C LEU A 333 -19.32 15.39 9.69
N LEU A 334 -19.49 14.88 10.91
CA LEU A 334 -18.40 14.56 11.83
C LEU A 334 -18.18 13.05 11.83
N ILE A 335 -16.97 12.62 11.49
CA ILE A 335 -16.60 11.21 11.39
C ILE A 335 -15.63 10.84 12.50
N ASP A 336 -15.87 9.72 13.16
CA ASP A 336 -14.97 9.20 14.19
C ASP A 336 -13.61 8.81 13.58
N SER A 337 -12.56 9.37 14.17
CA SER A 337 -11.16 9.21 13.74
C SER A 337 -10.37 8.37 14.76
N GLY A 338 -11.08 7.81 15.75
CA GLY A 338 -10.52 7.14 16.92
C GLY A 338 -9.89 8.13 17.89
N SER A 339 -8.93 7.65 18.70
CA SER A 339 -8.20 8.52 19.62
C SER A 339 -6.84 8.96 19.04
N SER A 340 -6.45 10.20 19.28
CA SER A 340 -5.16 10.75 18.82
C SER A 340 -3.95 9.90 19.27
N SER A 341 -3.17 9.41 18.30
CA SER A 341 -1.90 8.73 18.56
C SER A 341 -0.86 9.63 19.26
N LEU A 342 -0.96 10.95 19.05
CA LEU A 342 -0.12 11.96 19.70
C LEU A 342 -0.54 12.18 21.16
N ALA A 343 -1.84 12.19 21.45
CA ALA A 343 -2.35 12.30 22.83
C ALA A 343 -1.97 11.08 23.67
N ARG A 344 -2.04 9.87 23.10
CA ARG A 344 -1.55 8.64 23.75
C ARG A 344 -0.04 8.67 24.01
N MET A 345 0.75 9.25 23.11
CA MET A 345 2.21 9.40 23.30
C MET A 345 2.58 10.40 24.40
N ASN A 346 1.70 11.36 24.71
CA ASN A 346 1.92 12.38 25.74
C ASN A 346 1.25 12.05 27.09
N GLY A 347 0.66 10.86 27.26
CA GLY A 347 0.08 10.42 28.53
C GLY A 347 -1.27 11.05 28.91
N ASN A 348 -1.88 11.85 28.04
CA ASN A 348 -3.23 12.38 28.26
C ASN A 348 -4.29 11.34 27.89
N ALA A 349 -5.38 11.27 28.67
CA ALA A 349 -6.60 10.59 28.26
C ALA A 349 -7.03 11.17 26.91
N GLY A 350 -6.79 10.43 25.83
CA GLY A 350 -7.00 10.92 24.48
C GLY A 350 -8.49 11.14 24.26
N GLY A 351 -8.92 12.40 24.21
CA GLY A 351 -10.29 12.73 23.84
C GLY A 351 -10.63 12.19 22.44
N ASP A 352 -11.90 11.86 22.24
CA ASP A 352 -12.42 11.37 20.97
C ASP A 352 -12.09 12.37 19.85
N LEU A 353 -11.39 11.89 18.82
CA LEU A 353 -11.00 12.69 17.67
C LEU A 353 -12.09 12.53 16.61
N ARG A 354 -12.71 13.63 16.22
CA ARG A 354 -13.70 13.64 15.14
C ARG A 354 -13.16 14.51 14.01
N ASP A 355 -13.15 14.00 12.79
CA ASP A 355 -12.76 14.75 11.61
C ASP A 355 -14.01 15.28 10.90
N SER A 356 -13.89 16.42 10.23
CA SER A 356 -14.96 17.00 9.42
C SER A 356 -14.89 16.42 8.00
N LEU A 357 -16.02 15.90 7.52
CA LEU A 357 -16.20 15.50 6.13
C LEU A 357 -17.23 16.44 5.48
N TYR A 358 -16.77 17.21 4.50
CA TYR A 358 -17.61 18.08 3.68
C TYR A 358 -17.87 17.38 2.35
N ILE A 359 -19.14 17.36 1.92
CA ILE A 359 -19.57 16.67 0.71
C ILE A 359 -20.24 17.67 -0.21
N SER A 360 -19.85 17.68 -1.48
CA SER A 360 -20.53 18.42 -2.54
C SER A 360 -20.96 17.47 -3.66
N ARG A 361 -22.21 17.62 -4.09
CA ARG A 361 -22.85 16.86 -5.17
C ARG A 361 -23.13 17.82 -6.32
N LYS A 362 -22.61 17.54 -7.51
CA LYS A 362 -22.77 18.41 -8.68
C LYS A 362 -23.54 17.76 -9.82
#